data_AF-Q3JVM7-F1
#
_entry.id   AF-Q3JVM7-F1
#
_cell.length_a   1.000
_cell.length_b   1.000
_cell.length_c   1.000
_cell.angle_alpha   90.00
_cell.angle_beta   90.00
_cell.angle_gamma   90.00
#
_symmetry.space_group_name_H-M   'P 1'
#
loop_
_entity.id
_entity.type
_entity.pdbx_description
1 polymer ?
#
loop_
_entity_poly.entity_id
_entity_poly.type
_entity_poly.pdbx_seq_one_letter_code
_entity_poly.pdbx_strand_id
1 'polypeptide(L)'
;MCGRRRPLIGRSARLPRRVLRRMRPSAGLAPRFGRRSGAPARLVSGAVVGHLSATAKWRRRILDFPPVLVAFSVYEPGGRMTTASTVYHYCGAESFFSIVRNGRLWVSDARKTNDRRELEWFKDLALKHIAKSAATGDKMLSDLHLALKVRFELLEDVSDYYVCCFSEKKDSVPQWVAYADRGTGFAIGFDVNALRKKIGAALLSPSYAPVPFGVGANGWGFGPVAYAEEGVANAQIDDLMSTIVSAPFVGEDVTDSARDHIDRVCAFCKHPDFQTEHEWRIVCNTSFLKKNAGLTGTDMLPDTKWRKGGYGLTPYRETVDVLDCVKEVIVGPGNADRDSIEYVKQFLRFSGVKAEVFLSVSPYR
;
A
#
# COMPACT_ATOMS: atom_id res chain seq x y z
N MET A 1 50.31 -26.88 12.56
CA MET A 1 50.08 -27.57 13.87
C MET A 1 48.59 -27.76 14.06
N CYS A 2 48.22 -28.98 14.46
CA CYS A 2 46.93 -29.58 14.86
C CYS A 2 45.70 -28.66 15.08
N GLY A 3 44.47 -29.03 14.75
CA GLY A 3 43.95 -30.34 14.33
C GLY A 3 42.43 -30.31 14.06
N ARG A 4 42.00 -31.25 13.20
CA ARG A 4 40.60 -31.59 12.88
C ARG A 4 39.95 -32.35 14.04
N ARG A 5 38.61 -32.24 14.18
CA ARG A 5 37.70 -33.32 14.62
C ARG A 5 36.23 -32.97 14.32
N ARG A 6 35.57 -33.78 13.46
CA ARG A 6 34.13 -34.09 13.49
C ARG A 6 33.99 -35.56 14.01
N PRO A 7 32.78 -36.16 14.08
CA PRO A 7 31.75 -36.06 15.12
C PRO A 7 31.56 -37.42 15.84
N LEU A 8 30.76 -37.46 16.92
CA LEU A 8 30.36 -38.72 17.57
C LEU A 8 28.85 -38.97 17.43
N ILE A 9 28.53 -40.18 16.95
CA ILE A 9 27.22 -40.82 16.87
C ILE A 9 27.04 -41.69 18.12
N GLY A 10 25.83 -41.76 18.69
CA GLY A 10 25.53 -42.66 19.81
C GLY A 10 24.05 -42.85 20.14
N ARG A 11 23.37 -43.70 19.34
CA ARG A 11 22.31 -44.70 19.68
C ARG A 11 21.09 -44.36 20.57
N SER A 12 19.90 -44.46 19.93
CA SER A 12 18.78 -45.40 20.22
C SER A 12 18.13 -45.45 21.61
N ALA A 13 16.85 -45.06 21.68
CA ALA A 13 15.82 -45.76 22.46
C ALA A 13 14.44 -45.69 21.77
N ARG A 14 13.73 -46.83 21.79
CA ARG A 14 12.49 -47.14 21.04
C ARG A 14 11.23 -46.67 21.79
N LEU A 15 10.18 -46.46 20.98
CA LEU A 15 8.75 -46.20 21.25
C LEU A 15 8.11 -47.07 22.35
N PRO A 16 6.87 -46.69 22.76
CA PRO A 16 5.75 -47.52 22.34
C PRO A 16 4.58 -46.75 21.71
N ARG A 17 4.01 -47.39 20.67
CA ARG A 17 2.73 -47.12 20.04
C ARG A 17 1.57 -47.48 20.99
N ARG A 18 0.54 -46.65 21.09
CA ARG A 18 -0.86 -47.10 21.31
C ARG A 18 -1.82 -46.14 20.58
N VAL A 19 -2.40 -46.59 19.47
CA VAL A 19 -3.76 -47.17 19.30
C VAL A 19 -4.69 -46.13 18.67
N LEU A 20 -4.94 -46.33 17.38
CA LEU A 20 -6.08 -45.79 16.65
C LEU A 20 -7.38 -46.23 17.34
N ARG A 21 -8.28 -45.29 17.62
CA ARG A 21 -9.71 -45.57 17.71
C ARG A 21 -10.47 -44.70 16.72
N ARG A 22 -10.96 -45.35 15.67
CA ARG A 22 -12.04 -44.88 14.81
C ARG A 22 -13.28 -44.66 15.66
N MET A 23 -13.93 -43.52 15.53
CA MET A 23 -15.38 -43.41 15.73
C MET A 23 -15.97 -42.66 14.54
N ARG A 24 -16.84 -43.37 13.81
CA ARG A 24 -17.77 -42.85 12.81
C ARG A 24 -19.12 -42.54 13.51
N PRO A 25 -20.06 -41.85 12.84
CA PRO A 25 -20.88 -40.79 13.41
C PRO A 25 -22.13 -41.30 14.13
N SER A 26 -22.59 -40.56 15.13
CA SER A 26 -23.93 -40.68 15.70
C SER A 26 -24.90 -39.72 15.03
N ALA A 27 -25.93 -40.30 14.43
CA ALA A 27 -27.12 -39.64 13.94
C ALA A 27 -28.04 -39.23 15.11
N GLY A 28 -28.85 -38.20 14.88
CA GLY A 28 -30.14 -37.99 15.55
C GLY A 28 -30.18 -36.86 16.57
N LEU A 29 -30.77 -35.72 16.18
CA LEU A 29 -32.04 -35.23 16.74
C LEU A 29 -32.36 -33.84 16.16
N ALA A 30 -33.39 -33.79 15.34
CA ALA A 30 -34.07 -32.56 14.94
C ALA A 30 -35.07 -32.14 16.02
N PRO A 31 -35.44 -30.85 16.05
CA PRO A 31 -36.83 -30.48 16.34
C PRO A 31 -37.44 -29.80 15.11
N ARG A 32 -38.46 -30.46 14.54
CA ARG A 32 -39.53 -29.82 13.79
C ARG A 32 -40.60 -29.35 14.79
N PHE A 33 -41.26 -28.24 14.47
CA PHE A 33 -42.67 -27.84 14.70
C PHE A 33 -42.70 -26.32 14.99
N GLY A 34 -43.50 -25.48 14.35
CA GLY A 34 -44.58 -25.77 13.42
C GLY A 34 -44.98 -24.53 12.61
N ARG A 35 -45.61 -24.81 11.47
CA ARG A 35 -46.40 -23.85 10.69
C ARG A 35 -47.65 -23.49 11.49
N ARG A 36 -47.96 -22.20 11.59
CA ARG A 36 -49.35 -21.72 11.66
C ARG A 36 -49.54 -20.57 10.68
N SER A 37 -50.46 -20.81 9.76
CA SER A 37 -51.10 -19.89 8.84
C SER A 37 -52.07 -18.95 9.58
N GLY A 38 -52.06 -17.67 9.23
CA GLY A 38 -53.07 -16.68 9.61
C GLY A 38 -52.84 -15.39 8.83
N ALA A 39 -53.81 -15.02 8.00
CA ALA A 39 -53.77 -13.94 7.02
C ALA A 39 -54.06 -12.54 7.67
N PRO A 40 -54.15 -11.43 6.90
CA PRO A 40 -53.39 -10.21 7.13
C PRO A 40 -54.14 -9.15 7.96
N ALA A 41 -53.41 -8.38 8.77
CA ALA A 41 -53.94 -7.24 9.51
C ALA A 41 -53.37 -5.91 8.98
N ARG A 42 -54.24 -5.24 8.22
CA ARG A 42 -54.46 -3.81 8.01
C ARG A 42 -53.38 -2.80 8.48
N LEU A 43 -52.98 -1.97 7.50
CA LEU A 43 -52.49 -0.61 7.68
C LEU A 43 -53.32 0.15 8.72
N VAL A 44 -52.62 0.77 9.67
CA VAL A 44 -53.08 1.96 10.36
C VAL A 44 -52.01 3.03 10.17
N SER A 45 -52.38 4.04 9.39
CA SER A 45 -51.68 5.31 9.23
C SER A 45 -51.67 6.07 10.55
N GLY A 46 -50.54 6.68 10.93
CA GLY A 46 -50.55 7.67 12.00
C GLY A 46 -49.18 8.14 12.44
N ALA A 47 -48.77 9.30 11.90
CA ALA A 47 -47.94 10.33 12.54
C ALA A 47 -46.44 9.99 12.75
N VAL A 48 -45.43 10.85 12.53
CA VAL A 48 -45.32 12.29 12.25
C VAL A 48 -44.10 12.45 11.33
N VAL A 49 -44.29 12.99 10.13
CA VAL A 49 -43.18 13.46 9.30
C VAL A 49 -42.80 14.84 9.80
N GLY A 50 -41.70 14.93 10.56
CA GLY A 50 -41.03 16.19 10.83
C GLY A 50 -40.34 16.67 9.56
N HIS A 51 -41.03 17.48 8.76
CA HIS A 51 -40.42 18.30 7.72
C HIS A 51 -39.51 19.34 8.39
N LEU A 52 -38.20 19.08 8.45
CA LEU A 52 -37.22 20.15 8.48
C LEU A 52 -37.03 20.61 7.04
N SER A 53 -37.71 21.70 6.68
CA SER A 53 -37.53 22.38 5.41
C SER A 53 -36.06 22.83 5.31
N ALA A 54 -35.28 22.18 4.45
CA ALA A 54 -34.07 22.76 3.91
C ALA A 54 -34.47 24.08 3.25
N THR A 55 -34.10 25.19 3.88
CA THR A 55 -34.42 26.53 3.40
C THR A 55 -33.94 26.68 1.95
N ALA A 56 -34.81 27.25 1.12
CA ALA A 56 -34.71 27.37 -0.33
C ALA A 56 -33.53 28.24 -0.86
N LYS A 57 -32.48 28.44 -0.06
CA LYS A 57 -31.30 29.24 -0.40
C LYS A 57 -30.24 28.47 -1.19
N TRP A 58 -30.31 27.14 -1.21
CA TRP A 58 -29.24 26.29 -1.79
C TRP A 58 -29.59 25.58 -3.11
N ARG A 59 -30.88 25.50 -3.51
CA ARG A 59 -31.26 24.95 -4.83
C ARG A 59 -30.89 25.83 -6.01
N ARG A 60 -30.60 27.12 -5.78
CA ARG A 60 -30.26 28.09 -6.84
C ARG A 60 -28.77 28.19 -7.16
N ARG A 61 -27.89 27.51 -6.41
CA ARG A 61 -26.42 27.57 -6.62
C ARG A 61 -25.82 26.38 -7.35
N ILE A 62 -26.59 25.31 -7.55
CA ILE A 62 -26.15 24.08 -8.23
C ILE A 62 -26.47 24.09 -9.73
N LEU A 63 -27.38 24.96 -10.19
CA LEU A 63 -27.84 25.02 -11.59
C LEU A 63 -27.18 26.12 -12.44
N ASP A 64 -26.34 26.97 -11.84
CA ASP A 64 -25.69 28.10 -12.54
C ASP A 64 -24.17 27.92 -12.74
N PHE A 65 -23.63 26.72 -12.50
CA PHE A 65 -22.26 26.43 -12.95
C PHE A 65 -22.32 25.99 -14.42
N PRO A 66 -21.80 26.79 -15.38
CA PRO A 66 -21.56 26.27 -16.71
C PRO A 66 -20.59 25.08 -16.60
N PRO A 67 -20.62 24.12 -17.53
CA PRO A 67 -19.59 23.10 -17.60
C PRO A 67 -18.28 23.84 -17.86
N VAL A 68 -17.50 24.09 -16.82
CA VAL A 68 -16.18 24.68 -16.97
C VAL A 68 -15.30 23.55 -17.50
N LEU A 69 -15.32 23.39 -18.82
CA LEU A 69 -14.18 22.92 -19.58
C LEU A 69 -13.03 23.90 -19.30
N VAL A 70 -12.40 23.76 -18.13
CA VAL A 70 -11.10 24.38 -17.91
C VAL A 70 -10.12 23.53 -18.71
N ALA A 71 -9.95 23.90 -19.97
CA ALA A 71 -8.70 23.66 -20.66
C ALA A 71 -7.64 24.41 -19.86
N PHE A 72 -7.03 23.74 -18.87
CA PHE A 72 -5.80 24.25 -18.28
C PHE A 72 -4.74 24.15 -19.36
N SER A 73 -4.50 25.29 -20.01
CA SER A 73 -3.29 25.58 -20.76
C SER A 73 -2.12 25.26 -19.84
N VAL A 74 -1.39 24.21 -20.17
CA VAL A 74 -0.12 23.85 -19.53
C VAL A 74 0.87 24.96 -19.91
N TYR A 75 1.02 25.94 -19.02
CA TYR A 75 2.13 26.87 -19.12
C TYR A 75 3.35 26.18 -18.52
N GLU A 76 4.20 25.60 -19.37
CA GLU A 76 5.56 25.20 -19.01
C GLU A 76 6.51 26.40 -19.18
N PRO A 77 7.18 26.87 -18.11
CA PRO A 77 8.47 27.50 -18.24
C PRO A 77 9.57 26.47 -17.90
N GLY A 78 10.06 25.79 -18.93
CA GLY A 78 11.48 25.48 -19.08
C GLY A 78 12.16 24.48 -18.13
N GLY A 79 11.43 23.68 -17.35
CA GLY A 79 12.01 22.59 -16.56
C GLY A 79 11.50 21.23 -17.02
N ARG A 80 12.29 20.47 -17.80
CA ARG A 80 12.01 19.03 -18.01
C ARG A 80 11.92 18.37 -16.62
N MET A 81 10.73 17.98 -16.17
CA MET A 81 10.62 17.01 -15.10
C MET A 81 11.21 15.70 -15.62
N THR A 82 12.45 15.39 -15.22
CA THR A 82 13.06 14.09 -15.46
C THR A 82 12.41 13.08 -14.51
N THR A 83 11.16 12.70 -14.76
CA THR A 83 10.58 11.54 -14.05
C THR A 83 11.44 10.33 -14.37
N ALA A 84 11.94 9.62 -13.36
CA ALA A 84 12.73 8.42 -13.55
C ALA A 84 12.02 7.48 -14.53
N SER A 85 12.69 7.09 -15.61
CA SER A 85 12.10 6.14 -16.57
C SER A 85 12.09 4.71 -16.04
N THR A 86 12.91 4.44 -15.02
CA THR A 86 13.12 3.13 -14.41
C THR A 86 13.27 3.29 -12.90
N VAL A 87 12.63 2.42 -12.12
CA VAL A 87 12.80 2.30 -10.66
C VAL A 87 13.23 0.89 -10.28
N TYR A 88 13.94 0.76 -9.17
CA TYR A 88 14.66 -0.46 -8.80
C TYR A 88 14.13 -1.07 -7.52
N HIS A 89 13.69 -2.32 -7.60
CA HIS A 89 13.38 -3.11 -6.41
C HIS A 89 14.62 -3.88 -5.96
N TYR A 90 15.21 -3.45 -4.85
CA TYR A 90 16.33 -4.14 -4.21
C TYR A 90 15.79 -5.30 -3.39
N CYS A 91 16.34 -6.49 -3.59
CA CYS A 91 15.86 -7.70 -2.93
C CYS A 91 16.95 -8.78 -2.80
N GLY A 92 16.74 -9.68 -1.84
CA GLY A 92 17.55 -10.89 -1.70
C GLY A 92 17.35 -11.91 -2.81
N ALA A 93 18.22 -12.92 -2.88
CA ALA A 93 18.19 -13.94 -3.94
C ALA A 93 16.87 -14.73 -4.00
N GLU A 94 16.33 -15.12 -2.84
CA GLU A 94 15.05 -15.83 -2.75
C GLU A 94 13.87 -14.99 -3.26
N SER A 95 13.87 -13.70 -2.93
CA SER A 95 12.86 -12.75 -3.41
C SER A 95 12.98 -12.55 -4.92
N PHE A 96 14.20 -12.38 -5.44
CA PHE A 96 14.46 -12.30 -6.87
C PHE A 96 13.92 -13.53 -7.61
N PHE A 97 14.25 -14.73 -7.12
CA PHE A 97 13.76 -15.99 -7.69
C PHE A 97 12.23 -16.09 -7.67
N SER A 98 11.61 -15.72 -6.54
CA SER A 98 10.14 -15.71 -6.41
C SER A 98 9.48 -14.74 -7.39
N ILE A 99 10.01 -13.53 -7.54
CA ILE A 99 9.48 -12.51 -8.45
C ILE A 99 9.59 -13.00 -9.89
N VAL A 100 10.76 -13.48 -10.32
CA VAL A 100 10.98 -13.94 -11.69
C VAL A 100 10.15 -15.18 -12.02
N ARG A 101 10.02 -16.13 -11.08
CA ARG A 101 9.27 -17.38 -11.31
C ARG A 101 7.76 -17.17 -11.37
N ASN A 102 7.23 -16.28 -10.53
CA ASN A 102 5.79 -16.10 -10.39
C ASN A 102 5.27 -14.90 -11.20
N GLY A 103 6.17 -13.98 -11.57
CA GLY A 103 5.86 -12.71 -12.22
C GLY A 103 5.18 -11.68 -11.30
N ARG A 104 5.15 -11.92 -9.99
CA ARG A 104 4.37 -11.13 -9.03
C ARG A 104 5.29 -10.38 -8.09
N LEU A 105 5.00 -9.10 -7.89
CA LEU A 105 5.53 -8.34 -6.76
C LEU A 105 4.60 -8.51 -5.55
N TRP A 106 5.17 -8.45 -4.36
CA TRP A 106 4.42 -8.55 -3.11
C TRP A 106 4.27 -7.16 -2.50
N VAL A 107 3.02 -6.69 -2.41
CA VAL A 107 2.69 -5.52 -1.58
C VAL A 107 2.37 -6.02 -0.17
N SER A 108 3.11 -5.55 0.84
CA SER A 108 2.99 -6.02 2.23
C SER A 108 2.39 -4.94 3.12
N ASP A 109 1.68 -5.33 4.18
CA ASP A 109 1.14 -4.38 5.17
C ASP A 109 2.22 -3.42 5.68
N ALA A 110 1.99 -2.11 5.49
CA ALA A 110 2.94 -1.06 5.83
C ALA A 110 3.29 -1.00 7.33
N ARG A 111 2.45 -1.57 8.22
CA ARG A 111 2.77 -1.67 9.66
C ARG A 111 3.82 -2.74 9.97
N LYS A 112 4.03 -3.66 9.02
CA LYS A 112 5.01 -4.74 9.08
C LYS A 112 6.25 -4.42 8.26
N THR A 113 6.50 -3.14 7.96
CA THR A 113 7.73 -2.62 7.36
C THR A 113 8.45 -1.71 8.36
N ASN A 114 9.64 -1.24 7.99
CA ASN A 114 10.43 -0.33 8.81
C ASN A 114 9.74 1.04 9.02
N ASP A 115 8.68 1.32 8.25
CA ASP A 115 8.03 2.63 8.13
C ASP A 115 6.91 2.86 9.16
N ARG A 116 6.68 1.94 10.13
CA ARG A 116 5.57 2.06 11.10
C ARG A 116 5.54 3.40 11.84
N ARG A 117 6.70 3.88 12.29
CA ARG A 117 6.82 5.17 13.01
C ARG A 117 6.54 6.36 12.09
N GLU A 118 6.80 6.21 10.79
CA GLU A 118 6.58 7.27 9.79
C GLU A 118 5.10 7.49 9.55
N LEU A 119 4.31 6.41 9.52
CA LEU A 119 2.86 6.48 9.43
C LEU A 119 2.26 7.22 10.63
N GLU A 120 2.72 6.90 11.85
CA GLU A 120 2.28 7.56 13.09
C GLU A 120 2.65 9.05 13.08
N TRP A 121 3.89 9.36 12.71
CA TRP A 121 4.40 10.73 12.63
C TRP A 121 3.60 11.59 11.63
N PHE A 122 3.32 11.09 10.43
CA PHE A 122 2.60 11.88 9.43
C PHE A 122 1.12 12.10 9.78
N LYS A 123 0.49 11.11 10.42
CA LYS A 123 -0.89 11.28 10.94
C LYS A 123 -0.98 12.43 11.94
N ASP A 124 0.00 12.54 12.84
CA ASP A 124 0.09 13.65 13.78
C ASP A 124 0.27 15.00 13.05
N LEU A 125 1.15 15.04 12.03
CA LEU A 125 1.35 16.23 11.21
C LEU A 125 0.05 16.66 10.49
N ALA A 126 -0.71 15.71 9.94
CA ALA A 126 -2.00 15.98 9.30
C ALA A 126 -3.04 16.53 10.28
N LEU A 127 -3.16 15.93 11.47
CA LEU A 127 -4.07 16.41 12.51
C LEU A 127 -3.72 17.82 12.98
N LYS A 128 -2.42 18.12 13.18
CA LYS A 128 -1.93 19.45 13.55
C LYS A 128 -2.25 20.49 12.47
N HIS A 129 -2.09 20.13 11.20
CA HIS A 129 -2.41 21.04 10.09
C HIS A 129 -3.91 21.33 10.02
N ILE A 130 -4.76 20.31 10.14
CA ILE A 130 -6.23 20.50 10.18
C ILE A 130 -6.62 21.35 11.39
N ALA A 131 -6.02 21.15 12.57
CA ALA A 131 -6.27 21.97 13.76
C ALA A 131 -5.90 23.45 13.53
N LYS A 132 -4.74 23.71 12.92
CA LYS A 132 -4.29 25.07 12.62
C LYS A 132 -5.25 25.78 11.67
N SER A 133 -5.72 25.08 10.63
CA SER A 133 -6.71 25.61 9.69
C SER A 133 -8.08 25.80 10.36
N ALA A 134 -8.50 24.89 11.23
CA ALA A 134 -9.73 25.00 12.02
C ALA A 134 -9.73 26.20 12.98
N ALA A 135 -8.57 26.55 13.55
CA ALA A 135 -8.40 27.70 14.43
C ALA A 135 -8.68 29.05 13.75
N THR A 136 -8.78 29.09 12.42
CA THR A 136 -9.22 30.28 11.67
C THR A 136 -10.73 30.53 11.72
N GLY A 137 -11.48 29.68 12.43
CA GLY A 137 -12.92 29.82 12.65
C GLY A 137 -13.79 28.90 11.78
N ASP A 138 -13.19 27.97 11.04
CA ASP A 138 -13.92 26.99 10.24
C ASP A 138 -14.47 25.86 11.15
N LYS A 139 -15.79 25.90 11.36
CA LYS A 139 -16.50 24.89 12.15
C LYS A 139 -16.44 23.50 11.51
N MET A 140 -16.48 23.40 10.18
CA MET A 140 -16.43 22.11 9.48
C MET A 140 -15.08 21.43 9.69
N LEU A 141 -13.98 22.19 9.62
CA LEU A 141 -12.64 21.67 9.91
C LEU A 141 -12.45 21.31 11.39
N SER A 142 -13.10 22.06 12.29
CA SER A 142 -13.10 21.76 13.73
C SER A 142 -13.81 20.42 14.02
N ASP A 143 -14.99 20.21 13.44
CA ASP A 143 -15.76 18.96 13.56
C ASP A 143 -14.99 17.78 12.92
N LEU A 144 -14.36 18.00 11.76
CA LEU A 144 -13.52 17.01 11.09
C LEU A 144 -12.28 16.64 11.92
N HIS A 145 -11.59 17.62 12.49
CA HIS A 145 -10.44 17.41 13.36
C HIS A 145 -10.81 16.51 14.55
N LEU A 146 -11.91 16.84 15.24
CA LEU A 146 -12.36 16.06 16.39
C LEU A 146 -12.74 14.64 15.98
N ALA A 147 -13.47 14.48 14.87
CA ALA A 147 -13.87 13.17 14.36
C ALA A 147 -12.65 12.30 14.02
N LEU A 148 -11.65 12.85 13.31
CA LEU A 148 -10.42 12.14 12.95
C LEU A 148 -9.59 11.78 14.17
N LYS A 149 -9.45 12.71 15.13
CA LYS A 149 -8.70 12.46 16.37
C LYS A 149 -9.29 11.30 17.16
N VAL A 150 -10.60 11.32 17.41
CA VAL A 150 -11.32 10.23 18.08
C VAL A 150 -11.17 8.92 17.32
N ARG A 151 -11.25 8.96 15.98
CA ARG A 151 -11.09 7.78 15.12
C ARG A 151 -9.69 7.18 15.22
N PHE A 152 -8.64 7.99 15.17
CA PHE A 152 -7.26 7.52 15.28
C PHE A 152 -6.90 7.03 16.69
N GLU A 153 -7.43 7.65 17.75
CA GLU A 153 -7.21 7.25 19.14
C GLU A 153 -7.99 5.98 19.53
N LEU A 154 -9.25 5.82 19.06
CA LEU A 154 -10.11 4.70 19.46
C LEU A 154 -9.94 3.45 18.59
N LEU A 155 -9.63 3.60 17.30
CA LEU A 155 -9.65 2.44 16.40
C LEU A 155 -8.31 1.73 16.30
N GLU A 156 -7.19 2.33 16.72
CA GLU A 156 -5.78 1.86 16.75
C GLU A 156 -5.26 1.02 15.56
N ASP A 157 -6.09 0.64 14.60
CA ASP A 157 -5.92 -0.63 13.94
C ASP A 157 -6.25 -0.52 12.45
N VAL A 158 -5.37 -1.15 11.71
CA VAL A 158 -5.27 -1.26 10.26
C VAL A 158 -4.92 0.06 9.56
N SER A 159 -3.62 0.30 9.43
CA SER A 159 -3.14 0.92 8.19
C SER A 159 -3.60 -0.02 7.08
N ASP A 160 -4.56 0.42 6.29
CA ASP A 160 -5.14 -0.41 5.25
C ASP A 160 -4.33 -0.34 3.95
N TYR A 161 -3.05 0.00 4.02
CA TYR A 161 -2.20 0.14 2.84
C TYR A 161 -1.11 -0.89 2.84
N TYR A 162 -1.02 -1.57 1.71
CA TYR A 162 0.03 -2.53 1.43
C TYR A 162 0.99 -1.89 0.45
N VAL A 163 2.29 -1.93 0.77
CA VAL A 163 3.33 -1.23 0.01
C VAL A 163 4.33 -2.21 -0.60
N CYS A 164 4.83 -1.86 -1.78
CA CYS A 164 6.04 -2.43 -2.38
C CYS A 164 6.94 -1.27 -2.79
N CYS A 165 8.17 -1.28 -2.28
CA CYS A 165 9.07 -0.14 -2.38
C CYS A 165 10.13 -0.35 -3.46
N PHE A 166 10.56 0.76 -4.05
CA PHE A 166 11.59 0.86 -5.08
C PHE A 166 12.48 2.07 -4.78
N SER A 167 13.62 2.14 -5.43
CA SER A 167 14.49 3.31 -5.44
C SER A 167 14.66 3.83 -6.87
N GLU A 168 14.83 5.13 -7.06
CA GLU A 168 15.31 5.69 -8.34
C GLU A 168 16.76 5.32 -8.62
N LYS A 169 17.53 4.95 -7.59
CA LYS A 169 18.95 4.68 -7.72
C LYS A 169 19.19 3.26 -8.22
N LYS A 170 19.78 3.15 -9.41
CA LYS A 170 20.21 1.90 -10.04
C LYS A 170 21.19 1.08 -9.21
N ASP A 171 22.16 1.77 -8.60
CA ASP A 171 23.28 1.14 -7.89
C ASP A 171 23.65 2.00 -6.68
N SER A 172 23.18 1.62 -5.49
CA SER A 172 23.26 2.43 -4.27
C SER A 172 23.72 1.60 -3.07
N VAL A 173 24.84 2.00 -2.43
CA VAL A 173 25.37 1.32 -1.23
C VAL A 173 24.33 1.23 -0.12
N PRO A 174 23.64 2.32 0.29
CA PRO A 174 22.59 2.23 1.31
C PRO A 174 21.52 1.17 0.96
N GLN A 175 21.12 1.09 -0.31
CA GLN A 175 20.10 0.15 -0.76
C GLN A 175 20.60 -1.31 -0.75
N TRP A 176 21.84 -1.55 -1.19
CA TRP A 176 22.47 -2.87 -1.12
C TRP A 176 22.54 -3.39 0.31
N VAL A 177 22.95 -2.53 1.25
CA VAL A 177 23.09 -2.87 2.66
C VAL A 177 21.74 -3.19 3.29
N ALA A 178 20.73 -2.34 3.05
CA ALA A 178 19.45 -2.42 3.73
C ALA A 178 18.51 -3.48 3.14
N TYR A 179 18.46 -3.62 1.80
CA TYR A 179 17.35 -4.31 1.13
C TYR A 179 17.76 -5.49 0.24
N ALA A 180 19.05 -5.63 -0.10
CA ALA A 180 19.54 -6.69 -0.99
C ALA A 180 20.61 -7.56 -0.32
N ASP A 181 20.27 -8.10 0.85
CA ASP A 181 21.08 -9.05 1.62
C ASP A 181 22.56 -8.63 1.76
N ARG A 182 22.78 -7.36 2.15
CA ARG A 182 24.12 -6.78 2.29
C ARG A 182 24.95 -6.94 1.01
N GLY A 183 24.38 -6.52 -0.12
CA GLY A 183 25.02 -6.55 -1.43
C GLY A 183 25.14 -7.94 -2.07
N THR A 184 24.65 -9.01 -1.44
CA THR A 184 24.65 -10.36 -2.02
C THR A 184 23.40 -10.65 -2.86
N GLY A 185 22.42 -9.75 -2.87
CA GLY A 185 21.17 -9.88 -3.65
C GLY A 185 21.21 -9.25 -5.04
N PHE A 186 20.06 -8.72 -5.46
CA PHE A 186 19.81 -8.15 -6.78
C PHE A 186 19.03 -6.83 -6.69
N ALA A 187 19.14 -5.99 -7.72
CA ALA A 187 18.20 -4.90 -7.96
C ALA A 187 17.50 -5.11 -9.30
N ILE A 188 16.17 -5.10 -9.30
CA ILE A 188 15.35 -5.33 -10.49
C ILE A 188 14.80 -3.98 -10.97
N GLY A 189 15.23 -3.54 -12.15
CA GLY A 189 14.79 -2.29 -12.78
C GLY A 189 13.50 -2.47 -13.58
N PHE A 190 12.46 -1.73 -13.22
CA PHE A 190 11.16 -1.72 -13.88
C PHE A 190 10.90 -0.42 -14.62
N ASP A 191 10.36 -0.49 -15.83
CA ASP A 191 9.83 0.69 -16.52
C ASP A 191 8.62 1.25 -15.76
N VAL A 192 8.71 2.52 -15.36
CA VAL A 192 7.69 3.18 -14.54
C VAL A 192 6.33 3.20 -15.23
N ASN A 193 6.29 3.51 -16.53
CA ASN A 193 5.03 3.64 -17.27
C ASN A 193 4.41 2.28 -17.60
N ALA A 194 5.22 1.29 -17.96
CA ALA A 194 4.76 -0.07 -18.19
C ALA A 194 4.19 -0.67 -16.90
N LEU A 195 4.93 -0.58 -15.79
CA LEU A 195 4.53 -1.11 -14.50
C LEU A 195 3.22 -0.48 -14.01
N ARG A 196 3.14 0.86 -14.10
CA ARG A 196 1.93 1.63 -13.78
C ARG A 196 0.73 1.12 -14.56
N LYS A 197 0.85 1.08 -15.88
CA LYS A 197 -0.24 0.68 -16.79
C LYS A 197 -0.65 -0.76 -16.55
N LYS A 198 0.31 -1.65 -16.31
CA LYS A 198 0.09 -3.08 -16.07
C LYS A 198 -0.73 -3.32 -14.82
N ILE A 199 -0.39 -2.67 -13.72
CA ILE A 199 -1.10 -2.76 -12.44
C ILE A 199 -2.42 -1.98 -12.47
N GLY A 200 -2.55 -1.01 -13.39
CA GLY A 200 -3.64 -0.03 -13.37
C GLY A 200 -3.51 0.94 -12.21
N ALA A 201 -2.30 1.11 -11.65
CA ALA A 201 -2.04 2.05 -10.59
C ALA A 201 -2.07 3.48 -11.17
N ALA A 202 -2.79 4.40 -10.54
CA ALA A 202 -2.70 5.80 -10.96
C ALA A 202 -1.32 6.38 -10.62
N LEU A 203 -0.70 7.12 -11.55
CA LEU A 203 0.48 7.92 -11.21
C LEU A 203 -0.01 9.02 -10.27
N LEU A 204 0.55 9.09 -9.07
CA LEU A 204 0.34 10.27 -8.24
C LEU A 204 1.07 11.44 -8.90
N SER A 205 0.36 12.57 -9.04
CA SER A 205 0.99 13.79 -9.52
C SER A 205 2.14 14.19 -8.58
N PRO A 206 3.07 15.07 -8.98
CA PRO A 206 4.08 15.62 -8.07
C PRO A 206 3.49 16.28 -6.81
N SER A 207 2.23 16.70 -6.91
CA SER A 207 1.36 17.24 -5.86
C SER A 207 0.63 16.18 -5.02
N TYR A 208 0.78 14.90 -5.34
CA TYR A 208 0.04 13.77 -4.77
C TYR A 208 -1.48 13.94 -4.80
N ALA A 209 -1.99 14.83 -5.67
CA ALA A 209 -3.40 15.11 -5.78
C ALA A 209 -4.14 13.80 -6.10
N PRO A 210 -5.18 13.46 -5.33
CA PRO A 210 -5.95 12.26 -5.59
C PRO A 210 -6.57 12.44 -6.97
N VAL A 211 -6.24 11.53 -7.90
CA VAL A 211 -7.01 11.42 -9.14
C VAL A 211 -8.48 11.26 -8.71
N PRO A 212 -9.39 12.16 -9.15
CA PRO A 212 -10.73 12.28 -8.57
C PRO A 212 -11.43 10.92 -8.47
N PHE A 213 -12.11 10.69 -7.34
CA PHE A 213 -12.94 9.51 -7.13
C PHE A 213 -14.03 9.43 -8.21
N GLY A 214 -13.94 8.44 -9.10
CA GLY A 214 -15.03 8.09 -10.02
C GLY A 214 -14.59 7.46 -11.34
N VAL A 215 -14.90 6.17 -11.50
CA VAL A 215 -14.70 5.30 -12.67
C VAL A 215 -13.22 5.08 -13.04
N GLY A 216 -12.51 4.27 -12.24
CA GLY A 216 -11.16 3.79 -12.59
C GLY A 216 -10.18 3.64 -11.43
N ALA A 217 -10.52 4.12 -10.22
CA ALA A 217 -9.70 3.88 -9.03
C ALA A 217 -9.83 2.41 -8.62
N ASN A 218 -8.85 1.58 -8.98
CA ASN A 218 -8.81 0.15 -8.66
C ASN A 218 -8.20 -0.14 -7.27
N GLY A 219 -8.03 0.89 -6.44
CA GLY A 219 -7.36 0.78 -5.14
C GLY A 219 -5.82 0.80 -5.22
N TRP A 220 -5.21 1.02 -6.39
CA TRP A 220 -3.75 1.04 -6.55
C TRP A 220 -3.21 2.44 -6.86
N GLY A 221 -2.10 2.80 -6.23
CA GLY A 221 -1.33 4.02 -6.50
C GLY A 221 0.14 3.68 -6.76
N PHE A 222 0.82 4.50 -7.56
CA PHE A 222 2.25 4.38 -7.81
C PHE A 222 2.86 5.77 -7.93
N GLY A 223 3.99 6.02 -7.28
CA GLY A 223 4.64 7.32 -7.29
C GLY A 223 5.88 7.41 -6.40
N PRO A 224 6.62 8.53 -6.50
CA PRO A 224 7.73 8.84 -5.61
C PRO A 224 7.25 9.05 -4.18
N VAL A 225 8.16 9.03 -3.22
CA VAL A 225 7.90 9.40 -1.83
C VAL A 225 8.33 10.85 -1.61
N ALA A 226 7.48 11.62 -0.91
CA ALA A 226 7.79 12.96 -0.45
C ALA A 226 8.49 12.90 0.92
N TYR A 227 9.56 13.68 1.05
CA TYR A 227 10.33 13.80 2.28
C TYR A 227 9.95 15.08 3.01
N ALA A 228 9.42 14.95 4.23
CA ALA A 228 8.77 16.04 4.97
C ALA A 228 9.37 16.20 6.36
N GLU A 229 9.57 17.43 6.83
CA GLU A 229 9.99 17.75 8.20
C GLU A 229 8.96 18.67 8.87
N GLU A 230 8.72 18.49 10.17
CA GLU A 230 7.84 19.38 10.92
C GLU A 230 8.47 20.78 11.03
N GLY A 231 7.67 21.81 10.75
CA GLY A 231 8.13 23.21 10.86
C GLY A 231 8.96 23.72 9.69
N VAL A 232 9.32 22.87 8.74
CA VAL A 232 9.99 23.27 7.49
C VAL A 232 8.95 23.42 6.39
N ALA A 233 8.90 24.59 5.75
CA ALA A 233 8.01 24.81 4.62
C ALA A 233 8.37 23.84 3.48
N ASN A 234 7.41 23.03 3.06
CA ASN A 234 7.57 22.08 1.98
C ASN A 234 6.36 22.18 1.08
N ALA A 235 6.53 22.77 -0.10
CA ALA A 235 5.43 23.04 -1.03
C ALA A 235 4.65 21.78 -1.43
N GLN A 236 5.30 20.61 -1.52
CA GLN A 236 4.60 19.35 -1.81
C GLN A 236 3.70 18.93 -0.65
N ILE A 237 4.17 19.11 0.59
CA ILE A 237 3.41 18.78 1.78
C ILE A 237 2.32 19.81 2.04
N ASP A 238 2.60 21.10 1.85
CA ASP A 238 1.60 22.15 1.98
C ASP A 238 0.48 21.99 0.95
N ASP A 239 0.81 21.65 -0.30
CA ASP A 239 -0.17 21.35 -1.35
C ASP A 239 -1.00 20.10 -1.01
N LEU A 240 -0.35 19.07 -0.49
CA LEU A 240 -0.98 17.83 -0.05
C LEU A 240 -1.92 18.03 1.15
N MET A 241 -1.48 18.83 2.13
CA MET A 241 -2.29 19.26 3.26
C MET A 241 -3.44 20.16 2.82
N SER A 242 -3.21 21.05 1.86
CA SER A 242 -4.25 21.91 1.30
C SER A 242 -5.33 21.09 0.57
N THR A 243 -4.93 19.98 -0.04
CA THR A 243 -5.85 19.03 -0.69
C THR A 243 -6.71 18.31 0.35
N ILE A 244 -6.14 17.95 1.50
CA ILE A 244 -6.90 17.40 2.64
C ILE A 244 -7.93 18.41 3.13
N VAL A 245 -7.56 19.68 3.27
CA VAL A 245 -8.46 20.74 3.76
C VAL A 245 -9.52 21.13 2.73
N SER A 246 -9.18 21.12 1.45
CA SER A 246 -10.04 21.58 0.34
C SER A 246 -10.87 20.47 -0.30
N ALA A 247 -10.66 19.21 0.09
CA ALA A 247 -11.41 18.09 -0.46
C ALA A 247 -12.91 18.24 -0.11
N PRO A 248 -13.82 18.07 -1.10
CA PRO A 248 -15.25 18.15 -0.88
C PRO A 248 -15.69 16.87 -0.16
N PHE A 249 -15.50 16.81 1.15
CA PHE A 249 -16.09 15.76 1.95
C PHE A 249 -17.60 16.04 2.05
N VAL A 250 -18.40 15.27 1.32
CA VAL A 250 -19.87 15.41 1.30
C VAL A 250 -20.51 14.06 1.65
N GLY A 251 -21.40 14.04 2.65
CA GLY A 251 -22.20 12.85 3.02
C GLY A 251 -21.96 12.32 4.44
N GLU A 252 -22.55 11.17 4.78
CA GLU A 252 -22.37 10.51 6.08
C GLU A 252 -20.96 9.88 6.24
N ASP A 253 -20.24 9.64 5.13
CA ASP A 253 -18.90 9.01 5.09
C ASP A 253 -17.72 10.02 5.07
N VAL A 254 -17.96 11.29 5.41
CA VAL A 254 -16.96 12.38 5.37
C VAL A 254 -15.67 12.03 6.09
N THR A 255 -15.77 11.49 7.31
CA THR A 255 -14.60 11.12 8.13
C THR A 255 -13.82 9.97 7.50
N ASP A 256 -14.49 9.03 6.84
CA ASP A 256 -13.85 7.88 6.19
C ASP A 256 -13.18 8.27 4.88
N SER A 257 -13.79 9.17 4.10
CA SER A 257 -13.15 9.73 2.91
C SER A 257 -11.93 10.57 3.27
N ALA A 258 -12.00 11.36 4.35
CA ALA A 258 -10.87 12.14 4.84
C ALA A 258 -9.75 11.24 5.36
N ARG A 259 -10.07 10.19 6.12
CA ARG A 259 -9.12 9.18 6.57
C ARG A 259 -8.44 8.49 5.39
N ASP A 260 -9.21 7.96 4.43
CA ASP A 260 -8.67 7.26 3.27
C ASP A 260 -7.75 8.18 2.44
N HIS A 261 -8.04 9.48 2.42
CA HIS A 261 -7.18 10.46 1.79
C HIS A 261 -5.89 10.69 2.60
N ILE A 262 -5.99 10.96 3.91
CA ILE A 262 -4.83 11.12 4.80
C ILE A 262 -3.93 9.88 4.78
N ASP A 263 -4.49 8.69 4.89
CA ASP A 263 -3.68 7.46 4.89
C ASP A 263 -3.01 7.22 3.53
N ARG A 264 -3.68 7.56 2.41
CA ARG A 264 -3.08 7.52 1.06
C ARG A 264 -1.90 8.48 0.98
N VAL A 265 -2.04 9.68 1.53
CA VAL A 265 -0.95 10.65 1.63
C VAL A 265 0.20 10.08 2.46
N CYS A 266 -0.09 9.57 3.66
CA CYS A 266 0.92 9.01 4.56
C CYS A 266 1.72 7.88 3.89
N ALA A 267 1.05 7.06 3.06
CA ALA A 267 1.70 5.97 2.34
C ALA A 267 2.79 6.43 1.37
N PHE A 268 2.83 7.72 1.00
CA PHE A 268 3.83 8.33 0.13
C PHE A 268 4.64 9.43 0.81
N CYS A 269 4.62 9.52 2.14
CA CYS A 269 5.43 10.48 2.88
C CYS A 269 6.43 9.78 3.80
N LYS A 270 7.59 10.40 4.00
CA LYS A 270 8.69 9.87 4.81
C LYS A 270 9.48 11.00 5.49
N HIS A 271 10.17 10.67 6.57
CA HIS A 271 11.06 11.63 7.25
C HIS A 271 12.29 11.94 6.38
N PRO A 272 12.88 13.15 6.41
CA PRO A 272 13.93 13.55 5.48
C PRO A 272 15.24 12.78 5.64
N ASP A 273 15.48 12.18 6.81
CA ASP A 273 16.65 11.32 7.04
C ASP A 273 16.73 10.13 6.05
N PHE A 274 15.59 9.73 5.48
CA PHE A 274 15.51 8.65 4.50
C PHE A 274 15.56 9.13 3.05
N GLN A 275 15.83 10.42 2.80
CA GLN A 275 15.92 10.98 1.44
C GLN A 275 16.93 10.25 0.54
N THR A 276 17.95 9.65 1.15
CA THR A 276 18.98 8.85 0.46
C THR A 276 18.42 7.61 -0.23
N GLU A 277 17.20 7.18 0.13
CA GLU A 277 16.54 6.05 -0.50
C GLU A 277 15.95 6.39 -1.88
N HIS A 278 15.63 7.66 -2.14
CA HIS A 278 14.94 8.10 -3.36
C HIS A 278 13.75 7.18 -3.68
N GLU A 279 12.89 7.00 -2.68
CA GLU A 279 11.93 5.92 -2.63
C GLU A 279 10.74 6.16 -3.57
N TRP A 280 10.27 5.09 -4.19
CA TRP A 280 9.00 5.01 -4.91
C TRP A 280 8.18 3.87 -4.32
N ARG A 281 6.86 4.00 -4.29
CA ARG A 281 5.97 2.98 -3.71
C ARG A 281 4.86 2.61 -4.68
N ILE A 282 4.63 1.32 -4.86
CA ILE A 282 3.29 0.83 -5.21
C ILE A 282 2.51 0.72 -3.91
N VAL A 283 1.30 1.27 -3.89
CA VAL A 283 0.43 1.28 -2.74
C VAL A 283 -0.91 0.66 -3.11
N CYS A 284 -1.36 -0.32 -2.33
CA CYS A 284 -2.66 -0.98 -2.46
C CYS A 284 -3.53 -0.62 -1.25
N ASN A 285 -4.60 0.15 -1.51
CA ASN A 285 -5.59 0.52 -0.51
C ASN A 285 -6.55 -0.65 -0.27
N THR A 286 -6.22 -1.48 0.72
CA THR A 286 -7.04 -2.61 1.14
C THR A 286 -8.37 -2.20 1.76
N SER A 287 -8.48 -1.00 2.35
CA SER A 287 -9.73 -0.48 2.92
C SER A 287 -10.76 -0.24 1.84
N PHE A 288 -10.34 0.44 0.76
CA PHE A 288 -11.14 0.64 -0.43
C PHE A 288 -11.59 -0.69 -1.04
N LEU A 289 -10.68 -1.68 -1.11
CA LEU A 289 -11.00 -3.01 -1.64
C LEU A 289 -11.96 -3.80 -0.73
N LYS A 290 -11.84 -3.69 0.59
CA LYS A 290 -12.76 -4.31 1.56
C LYS A 290 -14.15 -3.71 1.45
N LYS A 291 -14.25 -2.37 1.42
CA LYS A 291 -15.52 -1.64 1.23
C LYS A 291 -16.22 -2.08 -0.07
N ASN A 292 -15.49 -2.15 -1.18
CA ASN A 292 -16.03 -2.62 -2.46
C ASN A 292 -16.45 -4.10 -2.45
N ALA A 293 -15.84 -4.91 -1.58
CA ALA A 293 -16.21 -6.32 -1.39
C ALA A 293 -17.32 -6.51 -0.34
N GLY A 294 -17.85 -5.44 0.26
CA GLY A 294 -18.84 -5.50 1.33
C GLY A 294 -18.30 -6.06 2.66
N LEU A 295 -16.99 -6.01 2.87
CA LEU A 295 -16.32 -6.49 4.08
C LEU A 295 -16.19 -5.37 5.11
N THR A 296 -16.26 -5.72 6.40
CA THR A 296 -16.21 -4.73 7.49
C THR A 296 -15.30 -5.18 8.65
N GLY A 297 -14.85 -4.23 9.47
CA GLY A 297 -14.06 -4.54 10.65
C GLY A 297 -12.73 -5.24 10.34
N THR A 298 -12.49 -6.36 11.03
CA THR A 298 -11.21 -7.12 10.97
C THR A 298 -11.15 -8.12 9.81
N ASP A 299 -12.17 -8.15 8.95
CA ASP A 299 -12.19 -9.03 7.78
C ASP A 299 -10.98 -8.78 6.87
N MET A 300 -10.34 -9.87 6.46
CA MET A 300 -9.23 -9.84 5.50
C MET A 300 -9.77 -10.04 4.09
N LEU A 301 -9.06 -9.48 3.11
CA LEU A 301 -9.42 -9.72 1.71
C LEU A 301 -9.20 -11.20 1.38
N PRO A 302 -10.10 -11.85 0.61
CA PRO A 302 -10.03 -13.30 0.37
C PRO A 302 -8.72 -13.77 -0.29
N ASP A 303 -8.04 -12.88 -1.01
CA ASP A 303 -6.77 -13.16 -1.68
C ASP A 303 -5.53 -12.70 -0.88
N THR A 304 -5.71 -12.30 0.38
CA THR A 304 -4.58 -12.00 1.27
C THR A 304 -3.78 -13.27 1.56
N LYS A 305 -2.48 -13.20 1.28
CA LYS A 305 -1.50 -14.25 1.55
C LYS A 305 -0.63 -13.89 2.75
N TRP A 306 0.14 -14.85 3.24
CA TRP A 306 0.96 -14.70 4.45
C TRP A 306 2.38 -15.17 4.21
N ARG A 307 3.36 -14.41 4.73
CA ARG A 307 4.78 -14.78 4.73
C ARG A 307 5.41 -14.49 6.08
N LYS A 308 6.59 -15.09 6.31
CA LYS A 308 7.49 -14.66 7.37
C LYS A 308 8.24 -13.41 6.88
N GLY A 309 7.98 -12.26 7.49
CA GLY A 309 8.72 -11.01 7.30
C GLY A 309 9.68 -10.72 8.46
N GLY A 310 10.37 -9.58 8.38
CA GLY A 310 11.31 -9.13 9.42
C GLY A 310 10.65 -8.89 10.78
N TYR A 311 9.36 -8.56 10.79
CA TYR A 311 8.55 -8.29 11.99
C TYR A 311 7.54 -9.41 12.32
N GLY A 312 7.84 -10.64 11.90
CA GLY A 312 7.00 -11.82 12.17
C GLY A 312 6.07 -12.18 11.00
N LEU A 313 4.86 -12.64 11.31
CA LEU A 313 3.86 -12.93 10.28
C LEU A 313 3.40 -11.64 9.61
N THR A 314 3.57 -11.58 8.29
CA THR A 314 3.27 -10.42 7.47
C THR A 314 2.26 -10.81 6.40
N PRO A 315 1.06 -10.21 6.41
CA PRO A 315 0.13 -10.37 5.31
C PRO A 315 0.60 -9.57 4.10
N TYR A 316 0.36 -10.12 2.91
CA TYR A 316 0.70 -9.49 1.64
C TYR A 316 -0.32 -9.82 0.56
N ARG A 317 -0.31 -9.04 -0.52
CA ARG A 317 -1.02 -9.33 -1.76
C ARG A 317 -0.05 -9.33 -2.92
N GLU A 318 -0.45 -9.97 -4.00
CA GLU A 318 0.34 -10.04 -5.23
C GLU A 318 -0.19 -9.04 -6.26
N THR A 319 0.72 -8.43 -7.02
CA THR A 319 0.36 -7.67 -8.20
C THR A 319 -0.17 -8.59 -9.31
N VAL A 320 -0.53 -8.03 -10.47
CA VAL A 320 -0.60 -8.81 -11.72
C VAL A 320 0.79 -9.32 -12.12
N ASP A 321 0.88 -10.13 -13.19
CA ASP A 321 2.17 -10.44 -13.81
C ASP A 321 2.82 -9.16 -14.35
N VAL A 322 4.04 -8.87 -13.92
CA VAL A 322 4.82 -7.66 -14.27
C VAL A 322 6.16 -7.96 -14.93
N LEU A 323 6.42 -9.20 -15.38
CA LEU A 323 7.71 -9.56 -15.97
C LEU A 323 8.03 -8.80 -17.25
N ASP A 324 7.01 -8.45 -18.03
CA ASP A 324 7.16 -7.62 -19.24
C ASP A 324 7.51 -6.15 -18.94
N CYS A 325 7.44 -5.75 -17.68
CA CYS A 325 7.83 -4.42 -17.22
C CYS A 325 9.31 -4.36 -16.78
N VAL A 326 9.99 -5.50 -16.64
CA VAL A 326 11.40 -5.57 -16.24
C VAL A 326 12.29 -5.17 -17.41
N LYS A 327 13.15 -4.16 -17.19
CA LYS A 327 14.12 -3.68 -18.18
C LYS A 327 15.52 -4.24 -17.95
N GLU A 328 15.91 -4.31 -16.69
CA GLU A 328 17.27 -4.68 -16.33
C GLU A 328 17.35 -5.28 -14.93
N VAL A 329 18.39 -6.08 -14.70
CA VAL A 329 18.73 -6.68 -13.41
C VAL A 329 20.18 -6.34 -13.10
N ILE A 330 20.42 -5.84 -11.89
CA ILE A 330 21.75 -5.54 -11.38
C ILE A 330 22.11 -6.61 -10.34
N VAL A 331 23.22 -7.29 -10.57
CA VAL A 331 23.79 -8.27 -9.64
C VAL A 331 24.58 -7.52 -8.57
N GLY A 332 24.23 -7.72 -7.30
CA GLY A 332 24.82 -7.01 -6.17
C GLY A 332 26.34 -7.19 -6.06
N PRO A 333 27.06 -6.29 -5.38
CA PRO A 333 28.52 -6.24 -5.38
C PRO A 333 29.21 -7.39 -4.63
N GLY A 334 28.51 -8.07 -3.71
CA GLY A 334 28.98 -9.26 -3.00
C GLY A 334 28.28 -10.56 -3.44
N ASN A 335 27.49 -10.53 -4.51
CA ASN A 335 26.72 -11.68 -4.97
C ASN A 335 27.64 -12.75 -5.61
N ALA A 336 27.39 -14.02 -5.30
CA ALA A 336 28.18 -15.15 -5.82
C ALA A 336 28.05 -15.34 -7.34
N ASP A 337 26.94 -14.90 -7.94
CA ASP A 337 26.68 -15.02 -9.37
C ASP A 337 27.41 -13.95 -10.20
N ARG A 338 28.17 -13.03 -9.57
CA ARG A 338 28.95 -12.01 -10.29
C ARG A 338 29.94 -12.62 -11.28
N ASP A 339 30.65 -13.66 -10.85
CA ASP A 339 31.63 -14.38 -11.68
C ASP A 339 30.95 -15.31 -12.71
N SER A 340 29.63 -15.44 -12.65
CA SER A 340 28.87 -16.35 -13.49
C SER A 340 27.55 -15.73 -13.99
N ILE A 341 27.61 -14.44 -14.34
CA ILE A 341 26.47 -13.61 -14.79
C ILE A 341 25.66 -14.24 -15.94
N GLU A 342 26.28 -15.12 -16.74
CA GLU A 342 25.60 -15.83 -17.82
C GLU A 342 24.49 -16.75 -17.29
N TYR A 343 24.61 -17.34 -16.09
CA TYR A 343 23.52 -18.10 -15.48
C TYR A 343 22.32 -17.22 -15.13
N VAL A 344 22.57 -15.99 -14.66
CA VAL A 344 21.49 -15.01 -14.43
C VAL A 344 20.77 -14.68 -15.74
N LYS A 345 21.53 -14.44 -16.82
CA LYS A 345 20.97 -14.21 -18.16
C LYS A 345 20.19 -15.42 -18.70
N GLN A 346 20.70 -16.64 -18.50
CA GLN A 346 19.99 -17.86 -18.88
C GLN A 346 18.71 -18.04 -18.08
N PHE A 347 18.73 -17.80 -16.77
CA PHE A 347 17.56 -17.87 -15.90
C PHE A 347 16.46 -16.89 -16.32
N LEU A 348 16.82 -15.64 -16.62
CA LEU A 348 15.87 -14.64 -17.11
C LEU A 348 15.27 -15.04 -18.46
N ARG A 349 16.10 -15.47 -19.43
CA ARG A 349 15.63 -15.97 -20.73
C ARG A 349 14.70 -17.16 -20.60
N PHE A 350 15.05 -18.14 -19.76
CA PHE A 350 14.23 -19.31 -19.47
C PHE A 350 12.88 -18.93 -18.87
N SER A 351 12.86 -17.88 -18.05
CA SER A 351 11.65 -17.36 -17.41
C SER A 351 10.86 -16.39 -18.31
N GLY A 352 11.26 -16.20 -19.57
CA GLY A 352 10.59 -15.32 -20.52
C GLY A 352 10.82 -13.81 -20.28
N VAL A 353 11.77 -13.45 -19.42
CA VAL A 353 12.09 -12.06 -19.08
C VAL A 353 13.12 -11.50 -20.06
N LYS A 354 12.76 -10.44 -20.77
CA LYS A 354 13.65 -9.72 -21.70
C LYS A 354 14.30 -8.54 -20.98
N ALA A 355 15.34 -8.82 -20.21
CA ALA A 355 16.04 -7.82 -19.43
C ALA A 355 17.55 -7.88 -19.65
N GLU A 356 18.19 -6.71 -19.66
CA GLU A 356 19.65 -6.60 -19.61
C GLU A 356 20.18 -6.95 -18.22
N VAL A 357 21.39 -7.50 -18.13
CA VAL A 357 22.00 -7.87 -16.84
C VAL A 357 23.31 -7.14 -16.66
N PHE A 358 23.42 -6.40 -15.57
CA PHE A 358 24.57 -5.60 -15.19
C PHE A 358 25.17 -6.11 -13.88
N LEU A 359 26.46 -5.84 -13.68
CA LEU A 359 27.09 -5.97 -12.37
C LEU A 359 27.04 -4.60 -11.68
N SER A 360 26.75 -4.59 -10.39
CA SER A 360 26.97 -3.40 -9.56
C SER A 360 28.44 -2.97 -9.63
N VAL A 361 28.69 -1.68 -9.81
CA VAL A 361 30.02 -1.04 -9.77
C VAL A 361 30.32 -0.44 -8.39
N SER A 362 29.40 -0.61 -7.44
CA SER A 362 29.55 -0.16 -6.08
C SER A 362 30.82 -0.72 -5.43
N PRO A 363 31.60 0.11 -4.69
CA PRO A 363 32.82 -0.34 -4.04
C PRO A 363 32.58 -1.20 -2.80
N TYR A 364 31.32 -1.35 -2.38
CA TYR A 364 30.91 -2.18 -1.25
C TYR A 364 31.28 -3.65 -1.51
N ARG A 365 32.02 -4.30 -0.61
CA ARG A 365 32.47 -5.69 -0.77
C ARG A 365 31.97 -6.57 0.36
#